data_AF-A0A446B023-F1
#
_entry.id   AF-A0A446B023-F1
#
_cell.length_a   1.000
_cell.length_b   1.000
_cell.length_c   1.000
_cell.angle_alpha   90.00
_cell.angle_beta   90.00
_cell.angle_gamma   90.00
#
_symmetry.space_group_name_H-M   'P 1'
#
loop_
_entity.id
_entity.type
_entity.pdbx_description
1 polymer ?
#
loop_
_entity_poly.entity_id
_entity_poly.type
_entity_poly.pdbx_seq_one_letter_code
_entity_poly.pdbx_strand_id
1 'polypeptide(L)'
;MRKTVEVAVHWTDEHLGGKAVLPDKTPYYVTTDLLKNESGIETNWSLVLEIERNTEDVGSRTGLGKAYFLVESAPFSLLRKGYSLNVYEGGRYVAMVEVV
;
A
#
# COMPACT_ATOMS: atom_id res chain seq x y z
N MET A 1 -9.42 -12.60 -13.43
CA MET A 1 -9.46 -12.61 -11.95
C MET A 1 -8.32 -11.70 -11.48
N ARG A 2 -8.60 -10.65 -10.71
CA ARG A 2 -7.53 -9.76 -10.21
C ARG A 2 -6.65 -10.53 -9.24
N LYS A 3 -5.33 -10.41 -9.38
CA LYS A 3 -4.38 -11.04 -8.46
C LYS A 3 -4.24 -10.14 -7.24
N THR A 4 -4.50 -10.69 -6.06
CA THR A 4 -4.40 -10.01 -4.77
C THR A 4 -3.29 -10.63 -3.94
N VAL A 5 -2.64 -9.83 -3.08
CA VAL A 5 -1.70 -10.31 -2.07
C VAL A 5 -2.14 -9.87 -0.68
N GLU A 6 -1.76 -10.63 0.34
CA GLU A 6 -1.91 -10.22 1.73
C GLU A 6 -0.83 -9.18 2.06
N VAL A 7 -1.20 -8.16 2.83
CA VAL A 7 -0.30 -7.08 3.22
C VAL A 7 -0.46 -6.66 4.68
N ALA A 8 0.66 -6.18 5.25
CA ALA A 8 0.67 -5.32 6.42
C ALA A 8 0.93 -3.87 5.99
N VAL A 9 0.15 -2.94 6.52
CA VAL A 9 0.23 -1.51 6.21
C VAL A 9 0.74 -0.79 7.45
N HIS A 10 1.96 -0.27 7.38
CA HIS A 10 2.58 0.49 8.45
C HIS A 10 2.27 1.97 8.21
N TRP A 11 1.23 2.46 8.88
CA TRP A 11 0.73 3.81 8.69
C TRP A 11 1.71 4.85 9.22
N THR A 12 1.81 5.97 8.50
CA THR A 12 2.53 7.13 9.01
C THR A 12 1.78 7.69 10.22
N ASP A 13 2.54 8.08 11.24
CA ASP A 13 1.99 8.74 12.42
C ASP A 13 1.27 10.04 12.03
N GLU A 14 0.15 10.34 12.71
CA GLU A 14 -0.65 11.53 12.41
C GLU A 14 0.16 12.82 12.58
N HIS A 15 1.01 12.91 13.62
CA HIS A 15 1.84 14.08 13.88
C HIS A 15 2.96 14.27 12.84
N LEU A 16 3.29 13.23 12.09
CA LEU A 16 4.23 13.27 10.97
C LEU A 16 3.54 13.47 9.61
N GLY A 17 2.24 13.81 9.61
CA GLY A 17 1.45 14.05 8.40
C GLY A 17 0.69 12.83 7.87
N GLY A 18 0.63 11.74 8.66
CA GLY A 18 -0.20 10.58 8.40
C GLY A 18 -1.70 10.87 8.48
N LYS A 19 -2.53 9.84 8.24
CA LYS A 19 -3.99 10.01 8.26
C LYS A 19 -4.49 10.07 9.70
N ALA A 20 -5.35 11.05 10.02
CA ALA A 20 -6.06 11.06 11.30
C ALA A 20 -7.01 9.85 11.42
N VAL A 21 -7.80 9.60 10.38
CA VAL A 21 -8.71 8.44 10.29
C VAL A 21 -8.13 7.41 9.33
N LEU A 22 -7.89 6.19 9.83
CA LEU A 22 -7.41 5.08 9.02
C LEU A 22 -8.56 4.48 8.17
N PRO A 23 -8.28 4.05 6.93
CA PRO A 23 -9.26 3.33 6.12
C PRO A 23 -9.65 2.00 6.79
N ASP A 24 -10.94 1.69 6.82
CA ASP A 24 -11.48 0.45 7.40
C ASP A 24 -12.60 -0.10 6.50
N LYS A 25 -12.46 -1.34 6.04
CA LYS A 25 -13.46 -2.09 5.26
C LYS A 25 -13.95 -1.41 3.97
N THR A 26 -13.18 -0.47 3.44
CA THR A 26 -13.42 0.19 2.17
C THR A 26 -12.16 0.20 1.32
N PRO A 27 -12.25 0.04 -0.01
CA PRO A 27 -11.12 0.18 -0.90
C PRO A 27 -10.42 1.53 -0.72
N TYR A 28 -9.13 1.48 -0.49
CA TYR A 28 -8.28 2.65 -0.28
C TYR A 28 -7.27 2.76 -1.42
N TYR A 29 -7.28 3.89 -2.12
CA TYR A 29 -6.51 4.08 -3.35
C TYR A 29 -5.26 4.91 -3.07
N VAL A 30 -4.11 4.38 -3.44
CA VAL A 30 -2.80 5.03 -3.26
C VAL A 30 -1.95 4.86 -4.52
N THR A 31 -0.89 5.65 -4.62
CA THR A 31 0.16 5.45 -5.62
C THR A 31 1.43 4.96 -4.95
N THR A 32 2.15 4.05 -5.60
CA THR A 32 3.49 3.65 -5.16
C THR A 32 4.51 4.76 -5.40
N ASP A 33 5.70 4.61 -4.84
CA ASP A 33 6.92 5.19 -5.38
C ASP A 33 7.21 4.71 -6.81
N LEU A 34 8.27 5.26 -7.43
CA LEU A 34 8.73 4.84 -8.75
C LEU A 34 9.23 3.41 -8.68
N LEU A 35 8.51 2.49 -9.32
CA LEU A 35 8.86 1.07 -9.37
C LEU A 35 9.33 0.68 -10.76
N LYS A 36 10.47 0.00 -10.81
CA LYS A 36 11.03 -0.59 -12.03
C LYS A 36 10.51 -2.00 -12.23
N ASN A 37 9.87 -2.26 -13.35
CA ASN A 37 9.45 -3.61 -13.72
C ASN A 37 10.55 -4.42 -14.42
N GLU A 38 10.27 -5.70 -14.69
CA GLU A 38 11.19 -6.63 -15.36
C GLU A 38 11.60 -6.18 -16.78
N SER A 39 10.76 -5.38 -17.45
CA SER A 39 11.04 -4.79 -18.75
C SER A 39 11.84 -3.49 -18.67
N GLY A 40 12.22 -3.05 -17.47
CA GLY A 40 12.97 -1.83 -17.22
C GLY A 40 12.15 -0.53 -17.23
N ILE A 41 10.82 -0.61 -17.35
CA ILE A 41 9.93 0.56 -17.28
C ILE A 41 9.80 1.00 -15.83
N GLU A 42 10.05 2.28 -15.58
CA GLU A 42 9.92 2.92 -14.28
C GLU A 42 8.70 3.83 -14.27
N THR A 43 7.74 3.53 -13.39
CA THR A 43 6.55 4.35 -13.21
C THR A 43 5.95 4.16 -11.81
N ASN A 44 5.08 5.07 -11.42
CA ASN A 44 4.25 4.92 -10.23
C ASN A 44 3.02 4.08 -10.59
N TRP A 45 2.62 3.18 -9.72
CA TRP A 45 1.44 2.35 -9.92
C TRP A 45 0.33 2.72 -8.96
N SER A 46 -0.91 2.75 -9.45
CA SER A 46 -2.07 2.82 -8.57
C SER A 46 -2.31 1.47 -7.90
N LEU A 47 -2.26 1.47 -6.57
CA LEU A 47 -2.50 0.31 -5.72
C LEU A 47 -3.82 0.51 -4.97
N VAL A 48 -4.61 -0.55 -4.90
CA VAL A 48 -5.81 -0.60 -4.07
C VAL A 48 -5.48 -1.43 -2.83
N LEU A 49 -5.79 -0.88 -1.66
CA LEU A 49 -5.66 -1.51 -0.36
C LEU A 49 -7.06 -1.78 0.19
N GLU A 50 -7.39 -3.05 0.44
CA GLU A 50 -8.60 -3.47 1.13
C GLU A 50 -8.24 -3.78 2.58
N ILE A 51 -8.38 -2.78 3.45
CA ILE A 51 -8.01 -2.91 4.87
C ILE A 51 -9.11 -3.67 5.62
N GLU A 52 -8.76 -4.80 6.22
CA GLU A 52 -9.69 -5.66 6.97
C GLU A 52 -9.75 -5.26 8.45
N ARG A 53 -8.63 -4.81 9.01
CA ARG A 53 -8.52 -4.29 10.38
C ARG A 53 -7.33 -3.36 10.54
N ASN A 54 -7.44 -2.43 11.48
CA ASN A 54 -6.32 -1.63 11.98
C ASN A 54 -6.11 -1.91 13.47
N THR A 55 -4.85 -1.86 13.89
CA THR A 55 -4.42 -1.85 15.28
C THR A 55 -3.64 -0.56 15.52
N GLU A 56 -3.97 0.14 16.60
CA GLU A 56 -3.26 1.34 17.03
C GLU A 56 -2.73 1.10 18.45
N ASP A 57 -1.41 0.99 18.55
CA ASP A 57 -0.67 0.85 19.81
C ASP A 57 0.21 2.09 20.02
N VAL A 58 0.80 2.24 21.21
CA VAL A 58 1.66 3.39 21.54
C VAL A 58 2.83 3.46 20.55
N GLY A 59 2.78 4.43 19.63
CA GLY A 59 3.80 4.69 18.62
C GLY A 59 3.75 3.79 17.38
N SER A 60 2.71 2.96 17.21
CA SER A 60 2.55 2.11 16.03
C SER A 60 1.10 2.04 15.56
N ARG A 61 0.91 2.14 14.24
CA ARG A 61 -0.40 2.05 13.59
C ARG A 61 -0.26 1.08 12.43
N THR A 62 -0.89 -0.08 12.54
CA THR A 62 -0.73 -1.17 11.57
C THR A 62 -2.08 -1.64 11.05
N GLY A 63 -2.26 -1.61 9.74
CA GLY A 63 -3.37 -2.24 9.03
C GLY A 63 -3.02 -3.63 8.55
N LEU A 64 -3.99 -4.52 8.48
CA LEU A 64 -3.88 -5.83 7.82
C LEU A 64 -5.00 -5.95 6.79
N GLY A 65 -4.66 -6.52 5.63
CA GLY A 65 -5.64 -6.72 4.56
C GLY A 65 -4.99 -7.14 3.25
N LYS A 66 -5.59 -6.74 2.14
CA LYS A 66 -5.17 -7.15 0.79
C LYS A 66 -4.75 -5.98 -0.08
N ALA A 67 -3.84 -6.23 -1.01
CA ALA A 67 -3.43 -5.28 -2.02
C ALA A 67 -3.52 -5.86 -3.43
N TYR A 68 -3.86 -4.99 -4.40
CA TYR A 68 -3.78 -5.30 -5.82
C TYR A 68 -3.60 -4.03 -6.64
N PHE A 69 -2.96 -4.13 -7.80
CA PHE A 69 -2.88 -3.00 -8.72
C PHE A 69 -4.22 -2.71 -9.37
N LEU A 70 -4.54 -1.42 -9.52
CA LEU A 70 -5.80 -0.98 -10.12
C LEU A 70 -5.93 -1.39 -11.60
N VAL A 71 -4.82 -1.40 -12.33
CA VAL A 71 -4.75 -1.74 -13.76
C VAL A 71 -4.16 -3.13 -13.97
N GLU A 72 -4.71 -3.88 -14.93
CA GLU A 72 -4.30 -5.26 -15.21
C GLU A 72 -2.90 -5.36 -15.83
N SER A 73 -2.43 -4.30 -16.49
CA SER A 73 -1.10 -4.22 -17.08
C SER A 73 0.02 -4.01 -16.06
N ALA A 74 -0.32 -3.75 -14.80
CA ALA A 74 0.67 -3.56 -13.75
C ALA A 74 1.38 -4.89 -13.44
N PRO A 75 2.72 -4.89 -13.35
CA PRO A 75 3.48 -6.11 -13.18
C PRO A 75 3.33 -6.62 -11.75
N PHE A 76 2.51 -7.66 -11.59
CA PHE A 76 2.23 -8.27 -10.29
C PHE A 76 3.47 -8.79 -9.55
N SER A 77 4.57 -9.05 -10.26
CA SER A 77 5.85 -9.40 -9.63
C SER A 77 6.42 -8.32 -8.71
N LEU A 78 5.94 -7.08 -8.82
CA LEU A 78 6.25 -5.99 -7.87
C LEU A 78 5.60 -6.18 -6.49
N LEU A 79 4.57 -7.02 -6.37
CA LEU A 79 3.90 -7.38 -5.12
C LEU A 79 4.37 -8.76 -4.62
N ARG A 80 5.68 -8.98 -4.60
CA ARG A 80 6.29 -10.21 -4.11
C ARG A 80 6.32 -10.25 -2.58
N LYS A 81 6.03 -11.40 -1.98
CA LYS A 81 6.19 -11.63 -0.53
C LYS A 81 7.58 -11.23 -0.03
N GLY A 82 7.61 -10.49 1.08
CA GLY A 82 8.81 -9.91 1.69
C GLY A 82 9.25 -8.59 1.09
N TYR A 83 8.52 -8.03 0.10
CA TYR A 83 8.79 -6.69 -0.41
C TYR A 83 7.99 -5.65 0.34
N SER A 84 8.53 -4.45 0.42
CA SER A 84 7.86 -3.28 0.97
C SER A 84 7.84 -2.16 -0.05
N LEU A 85 6.77 -1.38 -0.05
CA LEU A 85 6.52 -0.29 -0.99
C LEU A 85 6.08 0.95 -0.21
N ASN A 86 6.62 2.10 -0.56
CA ASN A 86 6.09 3.37 -0.03
C ASN A 86 4.86 3.77 -0.82
N VAL A 87 3.81 4.18 -0.12
CA VAL A 87 2.56 4.58 -0.76
C VAL A 87 2.15 6.00 -0.39
N TYR A 88 1.47 6.63 -1.34
CA TYR A 88 1.18 8.06 -1.33
C TYR A 88 -0.28 8.36 -1.69
N GLU A 89 -0.82 9.41 -1.08
CA GLU A 89 -2.05 10.09 -1.53
C GLU A 89 -1.66 11.40 -2.21
N GLY A 90 -1.73 11.45 -3.54
CA GLY A 90 -1.13 12.55 -4.29
C GLY A 90 0.36 12.62 -4.01
N GLY A 91 0.86 13.77 -3.54
CA GLY A 91 2.26 13.95 -3.16
C GLY A 91 2.61 13.57 -1.71
N ARG A 92 1.63 13.15 -0.91
CA ARG A 92 1.82 12.91 0.52
C ARG A 92 2.11 11.44 0.81
N TYR A 93 3.23 11.15 1.47
CA TYR A 93 3.53 9.81 1.99
C TYR A 93 2.55 9.45 3.11
N VAL A 94 1.91 8.28 3.02
CA VAL A 94 0.87 7.86 3.97
C VAL A 94 1.17 6.56 4.69
N ALA A 95 1.92 5.65 4.08
CA ALA A 95 2.28 4.37 4.69
C ALA A 95 3.41 3.66 3.95
N MET A 96 4.02 2.69 4.62
CA MET A 96 4.78 1.61 4.00
C MET A 96 3.90 0.37 3.95
N VAL A 97 3.76 -0.26 2.79
CA VAL A 97 3.00 -1.50 2.58
C VAL A 97 4.00 -2.65 2.45
N GLU A 98 3.90 -3.63 3.34
CA GLU A 98 4.68 -4.86 3.33
C GLU A 98 3.83 -6.02 2.81
N VAL A 99 4.34 -6.79 1.86
CA VAL A 99 3.67 -7.99 1.34
C VAL A 99 4.03 -9.20 2.20
N VAL A 100 3.03 -9.86 2.80
CA VAL A 100 3.21 -10.92 3.81
C VAL A 100 2.95 -12.34 3.33
#